data_AF-A0A016UE89-F1
#
_entry.id   AF-A0A016UE89-F1
#
_cell.length_a   1.000
_cell.length_b   1.000
_cell.length_c   1.000
_cell.angle_alpha   90.00
_cell.angle_beta   90.00
_cell.angle_gamma   90.00
#
_symmetry.space_group_name_H-M   'P 1'
#
loop_
_entity.id
_entity.type
_entity.pdbx_description
1 polymer ?
#
loop_
_entity_poly.entity_id
_entity_poly.type
_entity_poly.pdbx_seq_one_letter_code
_entity_poly.pdbx_strand_id
1 'polypeptide(L)' 'MLKIAVLVLCIGWSLADSKPCNDKMPDDIRNKIVKHMNDRRTELANGQVDGANGKLKAAEFMKTLASDA' A
#
# COMPACT_ATOMS: atom_id res chain seq x y z
N MET A 1 8.60 39.54 24.82
CA MET A 1 7.40 39.25 24.00
C MET A 1 7.70 38.38 22.78
N LEU A 2 8.73 38.66 21.98
CA LEU A 2 9.09 37.85 20.80
C LEU A 2 9.32 36.35 21.09
N LYS A 3 9.97 36.02 22.22
CA LYS A 3 10.24 34.62 22.63
C LYS A 3 8.98 33.80 22.92
N ILE A 4 7.90 34.45 23.40
CA ILE A 4 6.62 33.79 23.69
C ILE A 4 5.87 33.51 22.38
N ALA A 5 5.92 34.45 21.43
CA ALA A 5 5.30 34.28 20.12
C ALA A 5 5.91 33.11 19.32
N VAL A 6 7.23 32.92 19.40
CA VAL A 6 7.91 31.77 18.76
C VAL A 6 7.48 30.44 19.39
N LEU A 7 7.36 30.39 20.73
CA LEU A 7 6.94 29.18 21.43
C LEU A 7 5.51 28.77 21.06
N VAL A 8 4.60 29.73 20.94
CA VAL A 8 3.19 29.49 20.56
C VAL A 8 3.07 29.01 19.11
N LEU A 9 3.90 29.52 18.20
CA LEU A 9 3.96 29.05 16.81
C LEU A 9 4.46 27.60 16.71
N CYS A 10 5.45 27.22 17.51
CA CYS A 10 5.98 25.85 17.52
C CYS A 10 4.96 24.83 18.05
N ILE A 11 4.18 25.19 19.07
CA ILE A 11 3.15 24.30 19.65
C ILE A 11 1.95 24.16 18.70
N GLY A 12 1.61 25.22 17.95
CA GLY A 12 0.53 25.22 16.97
C GLY A 12 0.75 24.25 15.80
N TRP A 13 2.00 24.04 15.35
CA TRP A 13 2.32 23.07 14.30
C TRP A 13 2.29 21.62 14.79
N SER A 14 2.66 21.37 16.04
CA SER A 14 2.58 20.02 16.64
C SER A 14 1.15 19.57 16.96
N LEU A 15 0.18 20.49 16.97
CA LEU A 15 -1.23 20.21 17.26
C LEU A 15 -2.08 19.99 15.99
N ALA A 16 -1.52 20.18 14.79
CA ALA A 16 -2.22 19.92 13.54
C ALA A 16 -2.41 18.41 13.25
N ASP A 17 -1.81 17.53 14.05
CA ASP A 17 -1.89 16.07 13.92
C ASP A 17 -2.68 15.44 15.09
N SER A 18 -3.76 16.10 15.53
CA SER A 18 -4.58 15.66 16.66
C SER A 18 -5.66 14.64 16.29
N LYS A 19 -5.68 14.13 15.05
CA LYS A 19 -6.46 12.93 14.73
C LYS A 19 -5.52 11.75 14.94
N PRO A 20 -5.91 10.71 15.68
CA PRO A 20 -5.15 9.47 15.61
C PRO A 20 -5.13 9.08 14.13
N CYS A 21 -3.97 9.12 13.51
CA CYS A 21 -3.74 8.47 12.22
C CYS A 21 -4.17 7.03 12.47
N ASN A 22 -5.39 6.70 12.04
CA ASN A 22 -5.88 5.34 12.13
C ASN A 22 -5.16 4.60 11.00
N ASP A 23 -3.93 4.18 11.30
CA ASP A 23 -3.00 3.56 10.36
C ASP A 23 -3.52 2.21 9.83
N LYS A 24 -4.63 1.71 10.39
CA LYS A 24 -5.28 0.51 9.88
C LYS A 24 -6.03 0.83 8.59
N MET A 25 -5.37 0.52 7.47
CA MET A 25 -6.01 0.45 6.17
C MET A 25 -7.31 -0.40 6.25
N PRO A 26 -8.45 0.13 5.79
CA PRO A 26 -9.72 -0.58 5.79
C PRO A 26 -9.62 -1.94 5.09
N ASP A 27 -10.36 -2.92 5.60
CA ASP A 27 -10.30 -4.30 5.09
C ASP A 27 -10.75 -4.39 3.62
N ASP A 28 -11.67 -3.53 3.18
CA ASP A 28 -12.08 -3.48 1.77
C ASP A 28 -10.93 -3.04 0.85
N ILE A 29 -10.10 -2.10 1.31
CA ILE A 29 -8.93 -1.64 0.57
C ILE A 29 -7.85 -2.74 0.57
N ARG A 30 -7.60 -3.40 1.71
CA ARG A 30 -6.70 -4.56 1.77
C ARG A 30 -7.14 -5.66 0.80
N ASN A 31 -8.43 -5.98 0.77
CA ASN A 31 -9.00 -6.99 -0.13
C ASN A 31 -8.85 -6.60 -1.61
N LYS A 32 -9.07 -5.32 -1.95
CA LYS A 32 -8.84 -4.81 -3.32
C LYS A 32 -7.37 -4.97 -3.74
N ILE A 33 -6.43 -4.68 -2.84
CA ILE A 33 -4.99 -4.85 -3.10
C ILE A 33 -4.65 -6.33 -3.33
N VAL A 34 -5.05 -7.21 -2.41
CA VAL A 34 -4.78 -8.65 -2.52
C VAL A 34 -5.38 -9.22 -3.81
N LYS A 35 -6.60 -8.83 -4.16
CA LYS A 35 -7.24 -9.22 -5.41
C LYS A 35 -6.41 -8.77 -6.62
N HIS A 36 -6.07 -7.48 -6.70
CA HIS A 36 -5.27 -6.96 -7.81
C HIS A 36 -3.94 -7.70 -7.96
N MET A 37 -3.24 -7.95 -6.84
CA MET A 37 -1.98 -8.70 -6.87
C MET A 37 -2.19 -10.13 -7.38
N ASN A 38 -3.26 -10.81 -6.95
CA ASN A 38 -3.57 -12.16 -7.42
C ASN A 38 -3.93 -12.18 -8.91
N ASP A 39 -4.70 -11.21 -9.41
CA ASP A 39 -5.03 -11.10 -10.83
C ASP A 39 -3.75 -11.03 -11.68
N ARG A 40 -2.79 -10.18 -11.29
CA ARG A 40 -1.49 -10.09 -11.98
C ARG A 40 -0.64 -11.35 -11.86
N ARG A 41 -0.68 -12.03 -10.70
CA ARG A 41 0.00 -13.32 -10.50
C ARG A 41 -0.59 -14.40 -11.39
N THR A 42 -1.90 -14.42 -11.60
CA THR A 42 -2.57 -15.34 -12.51
C THR A 42 -2.18 -15.09 -13.96
N GLU A 43 -2.16 -13.83 -14.41
CA GLU A 43 -1.67 -13.47 -15.76
C GLU A 43 -0.24 -13.98 -15.99
N LEU A 44 0.64 -13.79 -14.99
CA LEU A 44 2.01 -14.27 -15.04
C LEU A 44 2.10 -15.80 -15.02
N ALA A 45 1.32 -16.45 -14.17
CA ALA A 45 1.26 -17.92 -14.08
C ALA A 45 0.85 -18.55 -15.42
N ASN A 46 -0.03 -17.87 -16.16
CA ASN A 46 -0.48 -18.28 -17.50
C ASN A 46 0.47 -17.87 -18.64
N GLY A 47 1.58 -17.19 -18.35
CA GLY A 47 2.52 -16.71 -19.37
C GLY A 47 1.96 -15.60 -20.26
N GLN A 48 0.99 -14.83 -19.78
CA GLN A 48 0.33 -13.78 -20.56
C GLN A 48 1.04 -12.41 -20.49
N VAL A 49 1.99 -12.27 -19.57
CA VAL A 49 2.69 -11.01 -19.29
C VAL A 49 3.85 -10.80 -20.26
N ASP A 50 3.97 -9.61 -20.84
CA ASP A 50 5.09 -9.22 -21.70
C ASP A 50 6.34 -8.89 -20.87
N GLY A 51 7.50 -9.33 -21.36
CA GLY A 51 8.83 -9.00 -20.87
C GLY A 51 9.73 -8.47 -21.99
N ALA A 52 10.99 -8.18 -21.65
CA ALA A 52 11.94 -7.56 -22.58
C ALA A 52 12.19 -8.37 -23.87
N ASN A 53 12.04 -9.70 -23.79
CA ASN A 53 12.30 -10.64 -24.90
C ASN A 53 11.06 -11.44 -25.31
N GLY A 54 9.87 -10.83 -25.23
CA GLY A 54 8.58 -11.49 -25.49
C GLY A 54 7.87 -11.91 -24.20
N LYS A 55 6.97 -12.88 -24.27
CA LYS A 55 6.16 -13.30 -23.11
C LYS A 55 7.02 -13.91 -22.00
N LEU A 56 6.73 -13.56 -20.76
CA LEU A 56 7.30 -14.19 -19.58
C LEU A 56 6.85 -15.65 -19.50
N LYS A 57 7.73 -16.51 -18.98
CA LYS A 57 7.41 -17.93 -18.81
C LYS A 57 6.30 -18.12 -17.79
N ALA A 58 5.37 -19.02 -18.11
CA ALA A 58 4.36 -19.50 -17.19
C ALA A 58 4.99 -20.04 -15.90
N ALA A 59 4.31 -19.84 -14.77
CA ALA A 59 4.76 -20.24 -13.45
C ALA A 59 3.72 -21.15 -12.79
N GLU A 60 3.86 -22.45 -13.04
CA GLU A 60 2.90 -23.51 -12.68
C GLU A 60 2.55 -23.58 -11.19
N PHE A 61 3.48 -23.19 -10.31
CA PHE A 61 3.32 -23.28 -8.86
C PHE A 61 3.04 -21.93 -8.18
N MET A 62 2.56 -20.94 -8.94
CA MET A 62 2.24 -19.61 -8.42
C MET A 62 1.03 -19.65 -7.46
N LYS A 63 1.28 -19.62 -6.15
CA LYS A 63 0.22 -19.60 -5.13
C LYS A 63 -0.48 -18.25 -5.04
N THR A 64 -1.76 -18.27 -4.66
CA THR A 64 -2.54 -17.07 -4.33
C THR A 64 -2.09 -16.48 -3.00
N LEU A 65 -2.09 -15.15 -2.91
CA LEU A 65 -1.87 -14.41 -1.69
C LEU A 65 -3.16 -14.35 -0.87
N ALA A 66 -3.02 -14.49 0.45
CA ALA A 66 -4.05 -14.16 1.43
C ALA A 66 -3.60 -12.91 2.20
N SER A 67 -4.55 -12.09 2.68
CA SER A 67 -4.21 -11.03 3.63
C SER A 67 -3.75 -11.68 4.94
N ASP A 68 -2.55 -11.33 5.41
CA ASP A 68 -2.15 -11.66 6.78
C ASP A 68 -2.94 -10.75 7.74
N ALA A 69 -3.62 -11.37 8.71
CA ALA A 69 -4.58 -10.73 9.61
C ALA A 69 -3.91 -9.95 10.74
#